data_AF-A0A5D4SVP0-F1
#
_entry.id   AF-A0A5D4SVP0-F1
#
_cell.length_a   1.000
_cell.length_b   1.000
_cell.length_c   1.000
_cell.angle_alpha   90.00
_cell.angle_beta   90.00
_cell.angle_gamma   90.00
#
_symmetry.space_group_name_H-M   'P 1'
#
loop_
_entity.id
_entity.type
_entity.pdbx_description
1 polymer ?
#
loop_
_entity_poly.entity_id
_entity_poly.type
_entity_poly.pdbx_seq_one_letter_code
_entity_poly.pdbx_strand_id
1 'polypeptide(L)' 'MNIFEGAELNTMQFIWPLVILIGTMFGTTLIYALCFKWLPKKLYNFFIGPAALLGFFIWLVPFNLGFYSYFSTL' A
#
# COMPACT_ATOMS: atom_id res chain seq x y z
N MET A 1 -12.60 32.94 8.62
CA MET A 1 -11.75 32.60 7.47
C MET A 1 -11.57 31.09 7.49
N ASN A 2 -12.35 30.36 6.68
CA ASN A 2 -12.23 28.91 6.62
C ASN A 2 -10.94 28.61 5.84
N ILE A 3 -10.00 27.94 6.48
CA ILE A 3 -8.70 27.56 5.89
C ILE A 3 -8.86 26.63 4.66
N PHE A 4 -10.09 26.16 4.43
CA PHE A 4 -10.46 25.19 3.41
C PHE A 4 -11.28 25.80 2.24
N GLU A 5 -11.55 27.11 2.23
CA GLU A 5 -12.37 27.78 1.20
C GLU A 5 -11.77 27.81 -0.22
N GLY A 6 -10.54 27.33 -0.41
CA GLY A 6 -9.89 27.20 -1.74
C GLY A 6 -9.16 25.88 -1.96
N ALA A 7 -9.29 24.92 -1.04
CA ALA A 7 -8.71 23.60 -1.21
C ALA A 7 -9.77 22.68 -1.81
N GLU A 8 -9.86 22.65 -3.14
CA GLU A 8 -10.44 21.50 -3.83
C GLU A 8 -9.55 20.29 -3.54
N LEU A 9 -9.72 19.69 -2.36
CA LEU A 9 -9.05 18.45 -1.99
C LEU A 9 -9.59 17.38 -2.93
N ASN A 10 -8.89 17.18 -4.04
CA ASN A 10 -9.19 16.10 -4.97
C ASN A 10 -9.06 14.79 -4.20
N THR A 11 -10.16 14.28 -3.66
CA THR A 11 -10.17 13.16 -2.71
C THR A 11 -9.58 11.90 -3.35
N MET A 12 -9.59 11.82 -4.69
CA MET A 12 -8.96 10.77 -5.48
C MET A 12 -7.46 10.66 -5.25
N GLN A 13 -6.77 11.77 -4.98
CA GLN A 13 -5.33 11.79 -4.71
C GLN A 13 -4.93 11.03 -3.43
N PHE A 14 -5.89 10.77 -2.53
CA PHE A 14 -5.70 9.99 -1.31
C PHE A 14 -6.29 8.58 -1.42
N ILE A 15 -7.45 8.44 -2.08
CA ILE A 15 -8.12 7.13 -2.25
C ILE A 15 -7.26 6.18 -3.07
N TRP A 16 -6.72 6.63 -4.21
CA TRP A 16 -5.95 5.77 -5.11
C TRP A 16 -4.68 5.20 -4.46
N PRO A 17 -3.83 6.02 -3.79
CA PRO A 17 -2.70 5.48 -3.05
C PRO A 17 -3.11 4.45 -2.00
N LEU A 18 -4.21 4.65 -1.27
CA LEU A 18 -4.68 3.67 -0.27
C LEU A 18 -5.14 2.35 -0.92
N VAL A 19 -5.82 2.40 -2.06
CA VAL A 19 -6.21 1.19 -2.80
C VAL A 19 -4.97 0.42 -3.27
N ILE A 20 -3.98 1.12 -3.80
CA ILE A 20 -2.72 0.49 -4.23
C ILE A 20 -1.97 -0.09 -3.04
N LEU A 21 -1.98 0.58 -1.88
CA LEU A 21 -1.37 0.06 -0.65
C LEU A 21 -1.98 -1.27 -0.23
N ILE A 22 -3.31 -1.34 -0.20
CA ILE A 22 -4.02 -2.59 0.11
C ILE A 22 -3.66 -3.66 -0.92
N GLY A 23 -3.65 -3.30 -2.20
CA GLY A 23 -3.28 -4.19 -3.29
C GLY A 23 -1.85 -4.74 -3.19
N THR A 24 -0.86 -3.90 -2.88
CA THR A 24 0.54 -4.34 -2.75
C THR A 24 0.74 -5.19 -1.51
N MET A 25 0.18 -4.82 -0.35
CA MET A 25 0.26 -5.61 0.86
C MET A 25 -0.40 -6.99 0.68
N PHE A 26 -1.60 -7.03 0.09
CA PHE A 26 -2.26 -8.30 -0.19
C PHE A 26 -1.46 -9.12 -1.20
N GLY A 27 -0.96 -8.49 -2.27
CA GLY A 27 -0.12 -9.13 -3.28
C GLY A 27 1.14 -9.75 -2.70
N THR A 28 1.88 -9.03 -1.85
CA THR A 28 3.11 -9.58 -1.23
C THR A 28 2.80 -10.69 -0.24
N THR A 29 1.76 -10.55 0.59
CA THR A 29 1.33 -11.62 1.50
C THR A 29 0.84 -12.85 0.75
N LEU A 30 0.17 -12.68 -0.41
CA LEU A 30 -0.27 -13.79 -1.26
C LEU A 30 0.92 -14.51 -1.89
N ILE A 31 1.90 -13.78 -2.42
CA ILE A 31 3.15 -14.35 -2.96
C ILE A 31 3.87 -15.13 -1.85
N TYR A 32 4.00 -14.53 -0.66
CA TYR A 32 4.55 -15.21 0.51
C TYR A 32 3.78 -16.49 0.83
N ALA A 33 2.46 -16.43 0.84
CA ALA A 33 1.61 -17.58 1.09
C ALA A 33 1.84 -18.68 0.06
N LEU A 34 2.01 -18.36 -1.22
CA LEU A 34 2.27 -19.34 -2.29
C LEU A 34 3.68 -19.96 -2.18
N CYS A 35 4.71 -19.16 -1.90
CA CYS A 35 6.08 -19.63 -1.82
C CYS A 35 6.38 -20.45 -0.55
N PHE A 36 5.72 -20.11 0.57
CA PHE A 36 6.04 -20.66 1.89
C PHE A 36 4.91 -21.51 2.49
N LYS A 37 4.02 -22.10 1.66
CA LYS A 37 2.96 -23.03 2.13
C LYS A 37 3.49 -24.21 2.96
N TRP A 38 4.74 -24.59 2.74
CA TRP A 38 5.40 -25.73 3.37
C TRP A 38 5.99 -25.40 4.75
N LEU A 39 5.98 -24.13 5.18
CA LEU A 39 6.54 -23.76 6.49
C LEU A 39 5.66 -24.28 7.65
N PRO A 40 6.29 -24.62 8.80
CA PRO A 40 5.55 -24.86 10.03
C PRO A 40 4.72 -23.64 10.43
N LYS A 41 3.47 -23.86 10.88
CA LYS A 41 2.51 -22.78 11.20
C LYS A 41 3.07 -21.65 12.06
N LYS A 42 3.90 -21.96 13.07
CA LYS A 42 4.52 -20.94 13.93
C LYS A 42 5.44 -20.00 13.16
N LEU A 43 6.25 -20.57 12.28
CA LEU A 43 7.22 -19.82 11.48
C LEU A 43 6.51 -19.05 10.37
N TYR A 44 5.48 -19.65 9.76
CA TYR A 44 4.62 -18.98 8.80
C TYR A 44 3.94 -17.73 9.38
N ASN A 45 3.32 -17.86 10.56
CA ASN A 45 2.67 -16.75 11.24
C ASN A 45 3.64 -15.68 11.74
N PHE A 46 4.90 -16.04 12.00
CA PHE A 46 5.92 -15.07 12.37
C PHE A 46 6.32 -14.17 11.18
N PHE A 47 6.43 -14.74 9.99
CA PHE A 47 6.89 -14.04 8.79
C PHE A 47 5.77 -13.39 7.96
N ILE A 48 4.50 -13.70 8.21
CA ILE A 48 3.38 -13.08 7.50
C ILE A 48 3.32 -11.55 7.71
N GLY A 49 3.65 -11.08 8.92
CA GLY A 49 3.71 -9.65 9.24
C GLY A 49 4.81 -8.94 8.45
N PRO A 50 6.08 -9.40 8.51
CA PRO A 50 7.15 -8.92 7.65
C PRO A 50 6.82 -8.96 6.15
N ALA A 51 6.12 -10.00 5.66
CA ALA A 51 5.70 -10.07 4.26
C ALA A 51 4.68 -8.99 3.88
N ALA A 52 3.77 -8.64 4.79
CA ALA A 52 2.85 -7.51 4.60
C ALA A 52 3.60 -6.17 4.65
N LEU A 53 4.57 -6.01 5.55
CA LEU A 53 5.43 -4.82 5.62
C LEU A 53 6.28 -4.63 4.36
N LEU A 54 6.75 -5.70 3.72
CA LEU A 54 7.40 -5.61 2.41
C LEU A 54 6.48 -4.99 1.35
N GLY A 55 5.19 -5.31 1.37
CA GLY A 55 4.20 -4.69 0.48
C GLY A 55 4.03 -3.19 0.73
N PHE A 56 4.13 -2.75 1.99
CA PHE A 56 4.18 -1.34 2.35
C PHE A 56 5.45 -0.66 1.82
N PHE A 57 6.63 -1.27 1.96
CA PHE A 57 7.88 -0.71 1.42
C PHE A 57 7.84 -0.58 -0.10
N ILE A 58 7.31 -1.58 -0.80
CA ILE A 58 7.13 -1.53 -2.26
C ILE A 58 6.18 -0.40 -2.65
N TRP A 59 5.08 -0.22 -1.91
CA TRP A 59 4.13 0.87 -2.13
C TRP A 59 4.74 2.26 -1.88
N LEU A 60 5.69 2.36 -0.95
CA LEU A 60 6.34 3.62 -0.61
C LEU A 60 7.17 4.20 -1.77
N VAL A 61 7.68 3.33 -2.66
CA VAL A 61 8.46 3.75 -3.84
C VAL A 61 7.64 4.68 -4.75
N PRO A 62 6.51 4.25 -5.34
CA PRO A 62 5.72 5.12 -6.20
C PRO A 62 5.04 6.26 -5.41
N PHE A 63 4.78 6.09 -4.11
CA PHE A 63 4.33 7.18 -3.25
C PHE A 63 5.35 8.34 -3.25
N ASN A 64 6.63 8.03 -3.03
CA ASN A 64 7.72 9.01 -3.06
C ASN A 64 8.03 9.56 -4.46
N LEU A 65 7.69 8.82 -5.52
CA LEU A 65 7.84 9.29 -6.92
C LEU A 65 6.73 10.25 -7.37
N GLY A 66 5.79 10.60 -6.49
CA GLY A 66 4.76 11.60 -6.78
C GLY A 66 3.40 11.04 -7.16
N PHE A 67 2.96 9.93 -6.53
CA PHE A 67 1.59 9.42 -6.68
C PHE A 67 0.53 10.51 -6.51
N TYR A 68 0.73 11.44 -5.57
CA TYR A 68 -0.18 12.56 -5.37
C TYR A 68 -0.39 13.38 -6.65
N SER A 69 0.70 13.73 -7.35
CA SER A 69 0.66 14.50 -8.61
C SER A 69 0.09 13.68 -9.77
N TYR A 70 0.36 12.37 -9.81
CA TYR A 70 -0.22 11.48 -10.82
C TYR A 70 -1.75 11.39 -10.68
N PHE A 71 -2.25 11.22 -9.46
CA PHE A 71 -3.68 11.09 -9.20
C PHE A 71 -4.43 12.41 -9.08
N SER A 72 -3.74 13.55 -8.89
CA SER A 72 -4.40 14.87 -8.98
C SER A 72 -4.73 15.26 -10.42
N THR A 73 -4.09 14.62 -11.40
CA THR A 73 -4.29 14.85 -12.84
C THR A 73 -5.40 13.96 -13.43
N LEU A 74 -5.93 13.02 -12.63
CA LEU A 74 -6.89 11.99 -12.99
C LEU A 74 -8.29 12.35 -12.50
#